data_AF-A0A9R0EJ02-F1
#
_entry.id   AF-A0A9R0EJ02-F1
#
_cell.length_a   1.000
_cell.length_b   1.000
_cell.length_c   1.000
_cell.angle_alpha   90.00
_cell.angle_beta   90.00
_cell.angle_gamma   90.00
#
_symmetry.space_group_name_H-M   'P 1'
#
loop_
_entity.id
_entity.type
_entity.pdbx_description
1 polymer ?
#
loop_
_entity_poly.entity_id
_entity_poly.type
_entity_poly.pdbx_seq_one_letter_code
_entity_poly.pdbx_strand_id
1 'polypeptide(L)'
;MADKKKKIFTPKETTTPRRPMILKSDRETAKDPAKEKQEKEKQPTIILKTREQSTPKEERPLSPKTAKTSTSEGDGPHPCKIAQNENKEKKAPEQKPSPPLKFMTEPVKLLDENLELNPSALEFLHDSSTNYLVVGIIGTQGVGKSMIMNLIGANAHDQSVCSQILSSHEMPQENTFDSSEMGPLENQMENLDFRETPEVKGTEKTDNIFKFKMQDIEQIERGVHCTKGIDMYITKDRVILLDCQALWSPSLIEESNTAVTARSANVVTVDCLQIASYLMAICHVLIAVQDWFTDYNFLRYIQAAEMLKPSLSASNTASSNQEGSESTGGGESHPHLLLLHNRCQLEDYTPESMRIMQDLYRKAFLKSNLQLNSGMYMYSDTNKNSVNVDSVCKGYSIKTCGTPINLFLLPEIYADFDNPEIYRGHPPFEQLANRLRWMILGVNRHQITNVPNLSEKGWFHYCSKAWETIRKCTFFMEYERFLP
;
A
#
# COMPACT_ATOMS: atom_id res chain seq x y z
N MET A 1 -31.98 73.84 14.89
CA MET A 1 -32.64 72.99 13.88
C MET A 1 -31.68 71.84 13.61
N ALA A 2 -31.96 70.64 14.11
CA ALA A 2 -32.71 69.58 13.40
C ALA A 2 -31.86 68.99 12.25
N ASP A 3 -31.07 67.90 12.39
CA ASP A 3 -31.29 66.54 12.93
C ASP A 3 -31.59 65.50 11.81
N LYS A 4 -31.15 64.25 12.03
CA LYS A 4 -31.39 62.98 11.29
C LYS A 4 -30.52 62.70 10.04
N LYS A 5 -30.07 61.45 9.80
CA LYS A 5 -29.70 60.33 10.70
C LYS A 5 -29.02 59.24 9.85
N LYS A 6 -27.90 58.67 10.29
CA LYS A 6 -27.40 57.40 9.72
C LYS A 6 -28.39 56.27 10.08
N LYS A 7 -28.65 55.33 9.15
CA LYS A 7 -29.30 54.05 9.46
C LYS A 7 -28.33 52.90 9.24
N ILE A 8 -27.94 52.27 10.35
CA ILE A 8 -27.34 50.95 10.42
C ILE A 8 -28.46 49.92 10.16
N PHE A 9 -28.15 48.82 9.48
CA PHE A 9 -29.10 47.72 9.29
C PHE A 9 -28.56 46.45 9.95
N THR A 10 -29.39 45.85 10.81
CA THR A 10 -29.16 44.56 11.46
C THR A 10 -30.39 43.68 11.24
N PRO A 11 -30.24 42.39 10.92
CA PRO A 11 -31.26 41.40 11.18
C PRO A 11 -30.84 40.42 12.28
N LYS A 12 -31.81 40.02 13.12
CA LYS A 12 -31.66 39.02 14.19
C LYS A 12 -32.15 37.64 13.73
N GLU A 13 -31.41 36.62 14.17
CA GLU A 13 -31.89 35.34 14.72
C GLU A 13 -32.88 34.44 13.94
N THR A 14 -32.33 33.31 13.48
CA THR A 14 -32.82 31.92 13.64
C THR A 14 -34.26 31.52 13.32
N THR A 15 -34.44 30.56 12.40
CA THR A 15 -35.06 29.25 12.72
C THR A 15 -34.81 28.19 11.62
N THR A 16 -34.81 26.93 12.04
CA THR A 16 -34.51 25.66 11.33
C THR A 16 -35.11 25.43 9.93
N PRO A 17 -34.42 24.73 9.02
CA PRO A 17 -34.99 24.27 7.75
C PRO A 17 -35.88 23.02 7.94
N ARG A 18 -37.13 23.07 7.48
CA ARG A 18 -38.02 21.88 7.38
C ARG A 18 -37.89 21.20 6.01
N ARG A 19 -37.85 19.86 6.00
CA ARG A 19 -37.86 19.05 4.77
C ARG A 19 -39.21 19.18 4.04
N PRO A 20 -39.26 19.19 2.69
CA PRO A 20 -40.51 19.21 1.94
C PRO A 20 -41.25 17.85 2.05
N MET A 21 -42.56 17.93 2.28
CA MET A 21 -43.48 16.80 2.35
C MET A 21 -44.47 16.91 1.19
N ILE A 22 -44.46 15.96 0.26
CA ILE A 22 -45.36 15.97 -0.90
C ILE A 22 -46.66 15.24 -0.54
N LEU A 23 -47.76 15.99 -0.45
CA LEU A 23 -49.10 15.43 -0.30
C LEU A 23 -49.60 14.84 -1.63
N LYS A 24 -50.31 13.72 -1.54
CA LYS A 24 -51.14 13.19 -2.64
C LYS A 24 -52.44 13.99 -2.73
N SER A 25 -52.94 14.19 -3.95
CA SER A 25 -54.26 14.76 -4.21
C SER A 25 -55.10 13.77 -5.03
N ASP A 26 -56.12 13.18 -4.42
CA ASP A 26 -57.11 12.36 -5.11
C ASP A 26 -58.17 13.23 -5.80
N ARG A 27 -58.67 12.78 -6.97
CA ARG A 27 -59.93 13.25 -7.53
C ARG A 27 -60.66 12.17 -8.35
N GLU A 28 -61.93 12.00 -8.02
CA GLU A 28 -62.94 11.04 -8.49
C GLU A 28 -63.16 11.05 -10.03
N THR A 29 -62.98 9.93 -10.75
CA THR A 29 -63.92 8.80 -11.09
C THR A 29 -65.09 9.08 -12.04
N ALA A 30 -65.19 8.26 -13.11
CA ALA A 30 -66.47 7.83 -13.72
C ALA A 30 -66.32 6.50 -14.52
N LYS A 31 -66.96 5.42 -14.01
CA LYS A 31 -67.76 4.33 -14.67
C LYS A 31 -67.43 3.86 -16.11
N ASP A 32 -67.62 2.61 -16.57
CA ASP A 32 -67.99 1.25 -16.07
C ASP A 32 -67.99 0.32 -17.35
N PRO A 33 -68.41 -0.97 -17.36
CA PRO A 33 -67.86 -2.14 -16.65
C PRO A 33 -67.67 -3.40 -17.56
N ALA A 34 -66.84 -4.38 -17.18
CA ALA A 34 -67.04 -5.79 -17.59
C ALA A 34 -66.31 -6.82 -16.70
N LYS A 35 -67.10 -7.80 -16.25
CA LYS A 35 -66.82 -9.06 -15.51
C LYS A 35 -65.44 -9.73 -15.75
N GLU A 36 -64.77 -10.17 -14.68
CA GLU A 36 -64.87 -11.57 -14.17
C GLU A 36 -64.25 -11.73 -12.76
N LYS A 37 -64.49 -12.86 -12.08
CA LYS A 37 -64.25 -13.04 -10.63
C LYS A 37 -63.97 -14.50 -10.28
N GLN A 38 -62.75 -14.81 -9.83
CA GLN A 38 -62.29 -16.01 -9.08
C GLN A 38 -60.75 -15.90 -8.91
N GLU A 39 -60.04 -16.49 -7.95
CA GLU A 39 -60.39 -17.12 -6.65
C GLU A 39 -59.14 -17.05 -5.73
N LYS A 40 -59.27 -17.28 -4.41
CA LYS A 40 -58.12 -17.48 -3.52
C LYS A 40 -57.75 -18.96 -3.50
N GLU A 41 -56.48 -19.31 -3.70
CA GLU A 41 -55.99 -20.62 -3.30
C GLU A 41 -54.60 -20.58 -2.65
N LYS A 42 -54.39 -21.48 -1.69
CA LYS A 42 -53.13 -21.66 -0.94
C LYS A 42 -52.40 -22.86 -1.50
N GLN A 43 -51.07 -22.79 -1.66
CA GLN A 43 -50.30 -23.98 -2.02
C GLN A 43 -50.14 -24.94 -0.81
N PRO A 44 -50.20 -26.27 -1.02
CA PRO A 44 -50.30 -27.24 0.07
C PRO A 44 -48.94 -27.73 0.60
N THR A 45 -48.91 -28.01 1.91
CA THR A 45 -47.82 -28.74 2.57
C THR A 45 -48.01 -30.25 2.39
N ILE A 46 -47.04 -30.94 1.78
CA ILE A 46 -47.04 -32.41 1.72
C ILE A 46 -46.28 -32.96 2.93
N ILE A 47 -47.00 -33.70 3.77
CA ILE A 47 -46.47 -34.39 4.95
C ILE A 47 -46.32 -35.87 4.61
N LEU A 48 -45.09 -36.40 4.69
CA LEU A 48 -44.83 -37.83 4.77
C LEU A 48 -44.41 -38.17 6.20
N LYS A 49 -45.32 -38.82 6.94
CA LYS A 49 -45.07 -39.46 8.23
C LYS A 49 -45.42 -40.93 8.13
N THR A 50 -44.52 -41.80 8.55
CA THR A 50 -44.76 -43.25 8.73
C THR A 50 -44.51 -43.66 10.19
N ARG A 51 -45.17 -44.75 10.62
CA ARG A 51 -45.36 -45.27 11.99
C ARG A 51 -44.64 -46.64 12.14
N GLU A 52 -44.20 -47.15 13.31
CA GLU A 52 -44.27 -46.66 14.71
C GLU A 52 -43.38 -47.45 15.70
N GLN A 53 -43.18 -46.89 16.91
CA GLN A 53 -42.92 -47.58 18.20
C GLN A 53 -41.59 -48.40 18.32
N SER A 54 -40.90 -48.56 19.46
CA SER A 54 -41.14 -48.17 20.88
C SER A 54 -39.83 -48.18 21.74
N THR A 55 -39.64 -47.11 22.56
CA THR A 55 -39.19 -46.97 23.99
C THR A 55 -38.34 -48.04 24.75
N PRO A 56 -37.72 -47.73 25.93
CA PRO A 56 -36.99 -46.50 26.39
C PRO A 56 -35.78 -46.75 27.37
N LYS A 57 -35.04 -45.67 27.77
CA LYS A 57 -34.55 -45.32 29.16
C LYS A 57 -33.56 -44.12 29.09
N GLU A 58 -33.83 -42.98 29.75
CA GLU A 58 -33.32 -42.52 31.09
C GLU A 58 -31.80 -42.23 31.11
N GLU A 59 -31.24 -41.09 31.57
CA GLU A 59 -31.75 -39.98 32.42
C GLU A 59 -30.97 -38.63 32.20
N ARG A 60 -31.41 -37.52 32.82
CA ARG A 60 -30.74 -36.19 32.88
C ARG A 60 -30.22 -35.90 34.31
N PRO A 61 -29.16 -35.10 34.53
CA PRO A 61 -29.30 -33.68 34.93
C PRO A 61 -28.26 -32.73 34.26
N LEU A 62 -28.59 -31.51 33.81
CA LEU A 62 -28.92 -30.24 34.50
C LEU A 62 -27.72 -29.47 35.12
N SER A 63 -27.59 -28.20 34.69
CA SER A 63 -26.58 -27.23 35.13
C SER A 63 -27.01 -26.43 36.38
N PRO A 64 -26.10 -26.00 37.28
CA PRO A 64 -26.42 -25.05 38.35
C PRO A 64 -26.22 -23.58 37.95
N LYS A 65 -27.05 -22.68 38.49
CA LYS A 65 -26.84 -21.22 38.50
C LYS A 65 -26.62 -20.72 39.94
N THR A 66 -25.61 -19.85 40.10
CA THR A 66 -25.43 -18.77 41.11
C THR A 66 -26.23 -18.76 42.42
N ALA A 67 -25.50 -18.59 43.53
CA ALA A 67 -25.96 -17.93 44.75
C ALA A 67 -24.91 -16.89 45.23
N LYS A 68 -25.32 -15.86 45.98
CA LYS A 68 -24.46 -14.78 46.53
C LYS A 68 -24.52 -14.77 48.06
N THR A 69 -23.42 -14.45 48.75
CA THR A 69 -23.39 -13.47 49.88
C THR A 69 -21.96 -13.15 50.36
N SER A 70 -21.65 -11.84 50.48
CA SER A 70 -20.94 -11.09 51.57
C SER A 70 -20.04 -11.81 52.60
N THR A 71 -18.96 -11.27 53.16
CA THR A 71 -18.19 -9.98 53.06
C THR A 71 -16.95 -10.08 53.99
N SER A 72 -15.80 -9.48 53.67
CA SER A 72 -14.83 -8.78 54.59
C SER A 72 -13.46 -8.55 53.90
N GLU A 73 -12.64 -7.66 54.50
CA GLU A 73 -11.43 -7.05 53.91
C GLU A 73 -10.11 -7.73 54.33
N GLY A 74 -8.98 -7.37 53.69
CA GLY A 74 -7.68 -7.30 54.39
C GLY A 74 -6.46 -7.96 53.73
N ASP A 75 -5.63 -7.10 53.11
CA ASP A 75 -4.15 -7.18 53.00
C ASP A 75 -3.43 -8.28 52.17
N GLY A 76 -2.18 -7.99 51.77
CA GLY A 76 -1.35 -8.79 50.83
C GLY A 76 -0.28 -9.68 51.48
N PRO A 77 0.92 -9.82 50.88
CA PRO A 77 1.18 -10.48 49.58
C PRO A 77 2.14 -11.71 49.72
N HIS A 78 2.72 -12.18 48.60
CA HIS A 78 3.83 -13.17 48.44
C HIS A 78 3.49 -14.66 48.10
N PRO A 79 4.44 -15.41 47.45
CA PRO A 79 4.09 -16.25 46.30
C PRO A 79 4.17 -17.77 46.54
N CYS A 80 3.35 -18.51 45.80
CA CYS A 80 3.37 -19.98 45.79
C CYS A 80 3.83 -20.56 44.45
N LYS A 81 5.13 -20.86 44.41
CA LYS A 81 5.72 -22.16 44.03
C LYS A 81 5.09 -22.93 42.86
N ILE A 82 5.96 -23.13 41.85
CA ILE A 82 5.93 -24.21 40.87
C ILE A 82 5.48 -25.54 41.53
N ALA A 83 4.43 -26.15 40.99
CA ALA A 83 4.10 -27.55 41.20
C ALA A 83 3.99 -28.21 39.82
N GLN A 84 4.84 -29.21 39.58
CA GLN A 84 4.79 -30.05 38.38
C GLN A 84 3.47 -30.83 38.36
N ASN A 85 2.91 -31.02 37.18
CA ASN A 85 1.97 -32.12 36.95
C ASN A 85 2.12 -32.60 35.51
N GLU A 86 2.72 -33.77 35.36
CA GLU A 86 2.97 -34.38 34.05
C GLU A 86 1.70 -35.04 33.49
N ASN A 87 1.64 -35.10 32.16
CA ASN A 87 0.90 -36.06 31.36
C ASN A 87 -0.61 -36.28 31.65
N LYS A 88 -1.41 -35.63 30.81
CA LYS A 88 -2.47 -36.37 30.11
C LYS A 88 -2.52 -35.99 28.64
N GLU A 89 -1.69 -36.67 27.84
CA GLU A 89 -1.67 -36.52 26.39
C GLU A 89 -3.07 -36.72 25.78
N LYS A 90 -3.56 -35.70 25.07
CA LYS A 90 -4.49 -35.90 23.96
C LYS A 90 -3.73 -35.60 22.69
N LYS A 91 -3.60 -36.61 21.82
CA LYS A 91 -2.86 -36.54 20.56
C LYS A 91 -3.16 -35.25 19.79
N ALA A 92 -2.17 -34.38 19.67
CA ALA A 92 -2.14 -33.41 18.59
C ALA A 92 -1.87 -34.17 17.27
N PRO A 93 -2.44 -33.74 16.13
CA PRO A 93 -1.99 -34.24 14.84
C PRO A 93 -0.55 -33.81 14.61
N GLU A 94 0.28 -34.72 14.09
CA GLU A 94 1.68 -34.45 13.77
C GLU A 94 1.77 -33.29 12.77
N GLN A 95 2.13 -32.10 13.25
CA GLN A 95 2.59 -31.05 12.35
C GLN A 95 3.93 -31.50 11.78
N LYS A 96 3.95 -31.84 10.49
CA LYS A 96 5.19 -31.86 9.72
C LYS A 96 5.97 -30.58 10.03
N PRO A 97 7.29 -30.65 10.30
CA PRO A 97 8.09 -29.44 10.39
C PRO A 97 7.88 -28.65 9.10
N SER A 98 7.56 -27.36 9.22
CA SER A 98 7.45 -26.48 8.07
C SER A 98 8.78 -26.51 7.30
N PRO A 99 8.76 -26.54 5.96
CA PRO A 99 9.99 -26.53 5.18
C PRO A 99 10.82 -25.29 5.53
N PRO A 100 12.16 -25.39 5.50
CA PRO A 100 13.03 -24.26 5.83
C PRO A 100 12.70 -23.06 4.93
N LEU A 101 12.59 -21.88 5.54
CA LEU A 101 12.20 -20.65 4.86
C LEU A 101 13.19 -20.33 3.73
N LYS A 102 12.67 -20.29 2.49
CA LYS A 102 13.42 -19.87 1.31
C LYS A 102 13.54 -18.35 1.33
N PHE A 103 14.77 -17.85 1.48
CA PHE A 103 15.05 -16.42 1.34
C PHE A 103 15.14 -16.05 -0.14
N MET A 104 14.72 -14.83 -0.48
CA MET A 104 14.85 -14.29 -1.84
C MET A 104 16.25 -13.71 -2.02
N THR A 105 16.93 -14.12 -3.08
CA THR A 105 18.17 -13.46 -3.53
C THR A 105 17.85 -12.27 -4.41
N GLU A 106 16.89 -12.44 -5.33
CA GLU A 106 16.42 -11.47 -6.31
C GLU A 106 14.87 -11.39 -6.28
N PRO A 107 14.26 -10.31 -6.79
CA PRO A 107 12.80 -10.21 -6.93
C PRO A 107 12.24 -11.29 -7.86
N VAL A 108 10.96 -11.61 -7.69
CA VAL A 108 10.19 -12.45 -8.61
C VAL A 108 8.95 -11.71 -9.07
N LYS A 109 8.53 -11.88 -10.32
CA LYS A 109 7.24 -11.34 -10.79
C LYS A 109 6.10 -11.88 -9.92
N LEU A 110 5.25 -10.99 -9.42
CA LEU A 110 3.92 -11.30 -8.90
C LEU A 110 2.91 -11.29 -10.06
N LEU A 111 2.93 -10.22 -10.85
CA LEU A 111 2.33 -10.17 -12.18
C LEU A 111 3.45 -10.12 -13.22
N ASP A 112 3.35 -10.96 -14.25
CA ASP A 112 4.30 -10.98 -15.37
C ASP A 112 4.04 -9.85 -16.38
N GLU A 113 4.75 -9.88 -17.52
CA GLU A 113 4.63 -8.87 -18.58
C GLU A 113 3.25 -8.89 -19.28
N ASN A 114 2.53 -10.01 -19.21
CA ASN A 114 1.17 -10.18 -19.75
C ASN A 114 0.08 -9.89 -18.71
N LEU A 115 0.48 -9.42 -17.52
CA LEU A 115 -0.36 -9.21 -16.34
C LEU A 115 -1.06 -10.51 -15.88
N GLU A 116 -0.35 -11.64 -15.95
CA GLU A 116 -0.76 -12.92 -15.39
C GLU A 116 -0.06 -13.19 -14.05
N LEU A 117 -0.77 -13.83 -13.12
CA LEU A 117 -0.26 -14.07 -11.77
C LEU A 117 0.73 -15.25 -11.76
N ASN A 118 1.97 -14.99 -11.38
CA ASN A 118 3.02 -16.02 -11.35
C ASN A 118 2.96 -16.85 -10.04
N PRO A 119 2.72 -18.17 -10.10
CA PRO A 119 2.65 -19.01 -8.91
C PRO A 119 3.99 -19.20 -8.18
N SER A 120 5.13 -18.90 -8.82
CA SER A 120 6.47 -19.05 -8.22
C SER A 120 6.67 -18.16 -6.97
N ALA A 121 5.94 -17.05 -6.88
CA ALA A 121 5.89 -16.19 -5.71
C ALA A 121 5.44 -16.93 -4.43
N LEU A 122 4.62 -17.97 -4.56
CA LEU A 122 4.08 -18.74 -3.43
C LEU A 122 5.15 -19.53 -2.65
N GLU A 123 6.30 -19.84 -3.25
CA GLU A 123 7.39 -20.59 -2.61
C GLU A 123 8.07 -19.82 -1.47
N PHE A 124 8.00 -18.49 -1.49
CA PHE A 124 8.70 -17.61 -0.53
C PHE A 124 7.80 -17.14 0.62
N LEU A 125 6.50 -17.45 0.55
CA LEU A 125 5.46 -17.02 1.50
C LEU A 125 5.17 -18.12 2.54
N HIS A 126 4.83 -17.72 3.77
CA HIS A 126 4.72 -18.61 4.91
C HIS A 126 3.25 -18.84 5.35
N ASP A 127 2.91 -20.09 5.65
CA ASP A 127 1.51 -20.49 5.95
C ASP A 127 0.97 -19.94 7.28
N SER A 128 1.85 -19.67 8.25
CA SER A 128 1.49 -19.19 9.60
C SER A 128 2.05 -17.80 9.95
N SER A 129 2.72 -17.12 9.01
CA SER A 129 3.12 -15.72 9.22
C SER A 129 1.91 -14.82 8.97
N THR A 130 1.39 -14.23 10.04
CA THR A 130 0.21 -13.33 10.02
C THR A 130 0.56 -11.87 10.30
N ASN A 131 1.84 -11.59 10.59
CA ASN A 131 2.34 -10.26 10.96
C ASN A 131 3.37 -9.74 9.93
N TYR A 132 2.97 -9.74 8.66
CA TYR A 132 3.74 -9.21 7.54
C TYR A 132 3.28 -7.78 7.20
N LEU A 133 4.14 -7.03 6.51
CA LEU A 133 3.79 -5.73 5.92
C LEU A 133 3.79 -5.86 4.39
N VAL A 134 2.93 -5.12 3.71
CA VAL A 134 2.86 -5.08 2.23
C VAL A 134 2.92 -3.64 1.79
N VAL A 135 3.96 -3.29 1.04
CA VAL A 135 4.20 -1.95 0.51
C VAL A 135 4.17 -2.05 -1.01
N GLY A 136 3.24 -1.35 -1.64
CA GLY A 136 3.22 -1.15 -3.09
C GLY A 136 3.69 0.25 -3.45
N ILE A 137 4.25 0.42 -4.65
CA ILE A 137 4.66 1.72 -5.18
C ILE A 137 4.00 1.96 -6.54
N ILE A 138 3.60 3.19 -6.82
CA ILE A 138 3.07 3.64 -8.11
C ILE A 138 3.65 5.01 -8.47
N GLY A 139 3.66 5.31 -9.77
CA GLY A 139 4.27 6.52 -10.32
C GLY A 139 4.60 6.37 -11.80
N THR A 140 4.79 7.48 -12.48
CA THR A 140 5.13 7.55 -13.91
C THR A 140 6.52 6.96 -14.20
N GLN A 141 6.94 7.00 -15.47
CA GLN A 141 8.29 6.61 -15.87
C GLN A 141 9.33 7.61 -15.32
N GLY A 142 10.55 7.15 -15.02
CA GLY A 142 11.67 8.03 -14.61
C GLY A 142 11.65 8.55 -13.17
N VAL A 143 10.55 8.46 -12.42
CA VAL A 143 10.40 9.05 -11.07
C VAL A 143 11.20 8.35 -9.94
N GLY A 144 11.88 7.24 -10.23
CA GLY A 144 12.71 6.53 -9.25
C GLY A 144 12.00 5.51 -8.35
N LYS A 145 10.89 4.88 -8.80
CA LYS A 145 10.16 3.85 -8.03
C LYS A 145 11.07 2.73 -7.49
N SER A 146 11.79 2.06 -8.39
CA SER A 146 12.68 0.94 -8.06
C SER A 146 13.82 1.36 -7.12
N MET A 147 14.34 2.58 -7.28
CA MET A 147 15.30 3.21 -6.35
C MET A 147 14.71 3.32 -4.94
N ILE A 148 13.51 3.87 -4.80
CA ILE A 148 12.82 4.01 -3.50
C ILE A 148 12.53 2.63 -2.89
N MET A 149 12.13 1.64 -3.68
CA MET A 149 11.92 0.27 -3.17
C MET A 149 13.22 -0.40 -2.73
N ASN A 150 14.35 -0.10 -3.37
CA ASN A 150 15.66 -0.52 -2.92
C ASN A 150 16.07 0.13 -1.59
N LEU A 151 15.80 1.43 -1.37
CA LEU A 151 16.04 2.10 -0.08
C LEU A 151 15.26 1.44 1.08
N ILE A 152 14.00 1.07 0.82
CA ILE A 152 13.14 0.39 1.79
C ILE A 152 13.60 -1.07 1.99
N GLY A 153 14.04 -1.74 0.92
CA GLY A 153 14.40 -3.16 0.89
C GLY A 153 15.84 -3.51 1.30
N ALA A 154 16.75 -2.53 1.36
CA ALA A 154 18.10 -2.67 1.93
C ALA A 154 18.02 -3.20 3.38
N ASN A 155 19.15 -3.55 4.01
CA ASN A 155 19.16 -3.92 5.45
C ASN A 155 20.31 -3.29 6.25
N ALA A 156 21.12 -2.44 5.63
CA ALA A 156 22.26 -1.78 6.25
C ALA A 156 22.12 -0.26 6.14
N HIS A 157 22.64 0.46 7.14
CA HIS A 157 22.99 1.87 7.01
C HIS A 157 24.32 1.95 6.26
N ASP A 158 24.26 1.95 4.93
CA ASP A 158 25.43 2.12 4.09
C ASP A 158 25.59 3.60 3.70
N GLN A 159 26.78 4.15 3.95
CA GLN A 159 27.17 5.53 3.65
C GLN A 159 27.56 5.71 2.16
N SER A 160 27.56 4.63 1.38
CA SER A 160 27.79 4.66 -0.06
C SER A 160 26.49 4.56 -0.88
N VAL A 161 25.31 4.62 -0.24
CA VAL A 161 24.01 4.59 -0.95
C VAL A 161 23.91 5.68 -2.01
N CYS A 162 24.36 6.91 -1.70
CA CYS A 162 24.35 8.01 -2.66
C CYS A 162 25.27 7.72 -3.86
N SER A 163 26.49 7.26 -3.60
CA SER A 163 27.46 6.88 -4.64
C SER A 163 26.93 5.73 -5.52
N GLN A 164 26.36 4.68 -4.90
CA GLN A 164 25.80 3.54 -5.61
C GLN A 164 24.60 3.93 -6.48
N ILE A 165 23.74 4.86 -6.04
CA ILE A 165 22.63 5.35 -6.85
C ILE A 165 23.16 6.12 -8.06
N LEU A 166 24.15 7.00 -7.87
CA LEU A 166 24.77 7.76 -8.96
C LEU A 166 25.44 6.83 -9.99
N SER A 167 26.20 5.82 -9.54
CA SER A 167 26.82 4.83 -10.42
C SER A 167 25.85 3.81 -11.01
N SER A 168 24.60 3.70 -10.50
CA SER A 168 23.65 2.67 -10.95
C SER A 168 23.14 2.87 -12.39
N HIS A 169 23.32 4.06 -12.94
CA HIS A 169 23.01 4.37 -14.33
C HIS A 169 24.19 4.09 -15.27
N GLU A 170 25.40 3.96 -14.75
CA GLU A 170 26.60 3.69 -15.55
C GLU A 170 26.62 2.22 -16.00
N MET A 171 26.96 2.00 -17.27
CA MET A 171 27.16 0.66 -17.80
C MET A 171 28.37 0.01 -17.11
N PRO A 172 28.34 -1.29 -16.78
CA PRO A 172 29.56 -2.02 -16.49
C PRO A 172 30.53 -1.81 -17.65
N GLN A 173 31.75 -1.35 -17.37
CA GLN A 173 32.79 -1.29 -18.41
C GLN A 173 33.09 -2.73 -18.85
N GLU A 174 32.56 -3.13 -20.00
CA GLU A 174 33.12 -4.25 -20.73
C GLU A 174 34.58 -3.90 -21.01
N ASN A 175 35.51 -4.75 -20.54
CA ASN A 175 36.94 -4.60 -20.78
C ASN A 175 37.26 -4.93 -22.25
N THR A 176 36.77 -4.10 -23.16
CA THR A 176 36.98 -4.20 -24.60
C THR A 176 38.30 -3.50 -24.98
N PHE A 177 39.37 -3.90 -24.29
CA PHE A 177 40.74 -3.68 -24.74
C PHE A 177 41.42 -5.04 -24.82
N ASP A 178 41.47 -5.55 -26.05
CA ASP A 178 42.07 -6.82 -26.42
C ASP A 178 43.58 -6.76 -26.15
N SER A 179 44.00 -7.34 -25.02
CA SER A 179 45.39 -7.30 -24.52
C SER A 179 46.26 -8.41 -25.13
N SER A 180 45.98 -8.78 -26.37
CA SER A 180 46.55 -9.94 -27.06
C SER A 180 47.94 -9.74 -27.69
N GLU A 181 48.55 -8.54 -27.61
CA GLU A 181 49.85 -8.25 -28.25
C GLU A 181 50.98 -7.72 -27.34
N MET A 182 50.96 -7.90 -26.00
CA MET A 182 52.16 -7.65 -25.16
C MET A 182 52.54 -8.71 -24.09
N GLY A 183 51.90 -9.89 -24.10
CA GLY A 183 52.23 -11.00 -23.19
C GLY A 183 53.70 -11.50 -23.13
N PRO A 184 54.59 -11.33 -24.13
CA PRO A 184 55.96 -11.90 -24.05
C PRO A 184 56.98 -11.11 -23.20
N LEU A 185 56.76 -9.82 -22.93
CA LEU A 185 57.79 -8.95 -22.35
C LEU A 185 57.68 -8.77 -20.83
N GLU A 186 56.48 -8.86 -20.27
CA GLU A 186 56.24 -8.66 -18.83
C GLU A 186 56.84 -9.81 -17.98
N ASN A 187 56.72 -11.05 -18.47
CA ASN A 187 57.29 -12.27 -17.87
C ASN A 187 58.83 -12.30 -17.76
N GLN A 188 59.56 -11.36 -18.39
CA GLN A 188 61.02 -11.26 -18.24
C GLN A 188 61.47 -10.25 -17.17
N MET A 189 60.57 -9.41 -16.66
CA MET A 189 60.92 -8.39 -15.67
C MET A 189 60.58 -8.77 -14.21
N GLU A 190 59.74 -9.79 -13.99
CA GLU A 190 59.42 -10.32 -12.65
C GLU A 190 60.54 -11.13 -11.98
N ASN A 191 61.64 -11.46 -12.68
CA ASN A 191 62.74 -12.26 -12.14
C ASN A 191 63.85 -11.43 -11.42
N LEU A 192 63.57 -10.20 -11.02
CA LEU A 192 64.48 -9.37 -10.22
C LEU A 192 63.81 -8.85 -8.95
N ASP A 193 64.11 -9.52 -7.84
CA ASP A 193 63.68 -9.21 -6.47
C ASP A 193 63.77 -7.71 -6.11
N PHE A 194 62.63 -7.09 -5.83
CA PHE A 194 62.54 -6.00 -4.87
C PHE A 194 61.35 -6.20 -3.94
N ARG A 195 61.65 -6.40 -2.65
CA ARG A 195 60.66 -6.49 -1.58
C ARG A 195 60.10 -5.11 -1.25
N GLU A 196 58.85 -4.86 -1.63
CA GLU A 196 58.01 -3.85 -0.98
C GLU A 196 56.70 -4.47 -0.46
N THR A 197 56.06 -3.75 0.45
CA THR A 197 55.05 -4.26 1.41
C THR A 197 53.72 -4.70 0.78
N PRO A 198 53.00 -5.65 1.42
CA PRO A 198 51.73 -6.13 0.90
C PRO A 198 50.61 -5.10 1.13
N GLU A 199 50.32 -4.29 0.11
CA GLU A 199 49.02 -3.63 0.02
C GLU A 199 47.93 -4.67 -0.28
N VAL A 200 46.90 -4.70 0.54
CA VAL A 200 45.79 -5.65 0.43
C VAL A 200 44.88 -5.23 -0.72
N LYS A 201 45.22 -5.66 -1.94
CA LYS A 201 44.25 -5.72 -3.06
C LYS A 201 43.30 -6.90 -2.87
N GLY A 202 42.49 -6.82 -1.83
CA GLY A 202 41.27 -7.61 -1.71
C GLY A 202 40.21 -6.98 -2.61
N THR A 203 39.90 -7.62 -3.75
CA THR A 203 38.75 -7.24 -4.56
C THR A 203 37.48 -7.63 -3.79
N GLU A 204 37.03 -6.75 -2.90
CA GLU A 204 35.75 -6.93 -2.22
C GLU A 204 34.65 -7.01 -3.29
N LYS A 205 33.99 -8.17 -3.36
CA LYS A 205 32.71 -8.26 -4.07
C LYS A 205 31.73 -7.42 -3.28
N THR A 206 31.46 -6.22 -3.77
CA THR A 206 30.34 -5.41 -3.30
C THR A 206 29.05 -6.20 -3.55
N ASP A 207 28.49 -6.79 -2.50
CA ASP A 207 27.20 -7.46 -2.56
C ASP A 207 26.18 -6.44 -3.06
N ASN A 208 25.61 -6.66 -4.25
CA ASN A 208 24.69 -5.71 -4.86
C ASN A 208 23.48 -5.49 -3.95
N ILE A 209 23.43 -4.30 -3.34
CA ILE A 209 22.44 -3.90 -2.33
C ILE A 209 21.07 -3.72 -2.98
N PHE A 210 21.05 -3.36 -4.26
CA PHE A 210 19.85 -3.11 -5.03
C PHE A 210 19.32 -4.42 -5.61
N LYS A 211 18.03 -4.68 -5.36
CA LYS A 211 17.31 -5.89 -5.77
C LYS A 211 16.37 -5.63 -6.93
N PHE A 212 15.67 -4.50 -6.91
CA PHE A 212 14.91 -4.05 -8.07
C PHE A 212 15.88 -3.40 -9.07
N LYS A 213 15.88 -3.88 -10.33
CA LYS A 213 16.69 -3.27 -11.40
C LYS A 213 16.23 -1.82 -11.61
N MET A 214 17.19 -0.89 -11.64
CA MET A 214 16.94 0.51 -12.00
C MET A 214 17.21 0.72 -13.50
N GLN A 215 16.69 1.82 -14.07
CA GLN A 215 16.95 2.15 -15.47
C GLN A 215 18.45 2.43 -15.68
N ASP A 216 19.07 1.80 -16.67
CA ASP A 216 20.43 2.13 -17.12
C ASP A 216 20.41 3.35 -18.07
N ILE A 217 21.59 3.92 -18.38
CA ILE A 217 21.67 5.12 -19.24
C ILE A 217 21.13 4.89 -20.65
N GLU A 218 21.30 3.69 -21.23
CA GLU A 218 20.74 3.34 -22.53
C GLU A 218 19.21 3.34 -22.49
N GLN A 219 18.61 2.76 -21.44
CA GLN A 219 17.16 2.80 -21.25
C GLN A 219 16.62 4.23 -21.06
N ILE A 220 17.39 5.10 -20.41
CA ILE A 220 17.05 6.53 -20.25
C ILE A 220 17.11 7.27 -21.58
N GLU A 221 18.20 7.12 -22.35
CA GLU A 221 18.39 7.76 -23.66
C GLU A 221 17.35 7.30 -24.70
N ARG A 222 16.98 6.01 -24.68
CA ARG A 222 15.92 5.45 -25.52
C ARG A 222 14.51 5.79 -25.02
N GLY A 223 14.36 6.36 -23.83
CA GLY A 223 13.04 6.67 -23.25
C GLY A 223 12.18 5.44 -22.93
N VAL A 224 12.80 4.28 -22.66
CA VAL A 224 12.09 3.01 -22.39
C VAL A 224 11.96 2.71 -20.89
N HIS A 225 10.91 1.96 -20.54
CA HIS A 225 10.69 1.48 -19.18
C HIS A 225 11.65 0.32 -18.84
N CYS A 226 11.92 0.10 -17.55
CA CYS A 226 12.68 -1.05 -17.07
C CYS A 226 11.77 -2.09 -16.38
N THR A 227 10.86 -1.66 -15.51
CA THR A 227 9.92 -2.54 -14.80
C THR A 227 8.67 -2.81 -15.65
N LYS A 228 8.37 -4.09 -15.87
CA LYS A 228 7.12 -4.63 -16.48
C LYS A 228 6.35 -5.47 -15.48
N GLY A 229 5.02 -5.43 -15.52
CA GLY A 229 4.17 -6.13 -14.56
C GLY A 229 4.33 -5.59 -13.14
N ILE A 230 4.42 -6.49 -12.16
CA ILE A 230 4.70 -6.17 -10.76
C ILE A 230 5.78 -7.11 -10.23
N ASP A 231 6.93 -6.57 -9.84
CA ASP A 231 7.99 -7.32 -9.16
C ASP A 231 7.74 -7.37 -7.65
N MET A 232 7.89 -8.56 -7.06
CA MET A 232 7.77 -8.80 -5.63
C MET A 232 9.13 -9.17 -5.05
N TYR A 233 9.47 -8.58 -3.90
CA TYR A 233 10.61 -8.98 -3.09
C TYR A 233 10.21 -9.03 -1.61
N ILE A 234 10.71 -10.03 -0.88
CA ILE A 234 10.43 -10.21 0.55
C ILE A 234 11.72 -10.03 1.32
N THR A 235 11.76 -9.02 2.19
CA THR A 235 12.94 -8.72 3.02
C THR A 235 13.15 -9.77 4.11
N LYS A 236 14.35 -9.76 4.72
CA LYS A 236 14.67 -10.61 5.89
C LYS A 236 13.69 -10.37 7.05
N ASP A 237 13.17 -9.15 7.19
CA ASP A 237 12.19 -8.73 8.20
C ASP A 237 10.72 -9.04 7.82
N ARG A 238 10.48 -9.88 6.79
CA ARG A 238 9.14 -10.26 6.27
C ARG A 238 8.28 -9.08 5.83
N VAL A 239 8.90 -8.09 5.19
CA VAL A 239 8.21 -7.02 4.47
C VAL A 239 8.12 -7.41 3.00
N ILE A 240 6.91 -7.43 2.47
CA ILE A 240 6.62 -7.70 1.05
C ILE A 240 6.63 -6.34 0.32
N LEU A 241 7.56 -6.17 -0.61
CA LEU A 241 7.70 -4.98 -1.46
C LEU A 241 7.23 -5.32 -2.87
N LEU A 242 6.36 -4.48 -3.43
CA LEU A 242 5.77 -4.63 -4.77
C LEU A 242 6.13 -3.44 -5.67
N ASP A 243 7.16 -3.59 -6.51
CA ASP A 243 7.56 -2.58 -7.50
C ASP A 243 6.71 -2.70 -8.77
N CYS A 244 5.97 -1.64 -9.10
CA CYS A 244 5.03 -1.60 -10.21
C CYS A 244 5.70 -1.06 -11.48
N GLN A 245 5.27 -1.58 -12.64
CA GLN A 245 5.57 -0.95 -13.93
C GLN A 245 5.23 0.54 -13.96
N ALA A 246 5.92 1.27 -14.85
CA ALA A 246 5.71 2.71 -15.01
C ALA A 246 4.31 3.03 -15.56
N LEU A 247 3.57 3.89 -14.84
CA LEU A 247 2.27 4.36 -15.28
C LEU A 247 2.42 5.28 -16.50
N TRP A 248 1.56 5.07 -17.50
CA TRP A 248 1.53 5.82 -18.76
C TRP A 248 2.86 5.89 -19.52
N SER A 249 3.74 4.89 -19.38
CA SER A 249 4.97 4.87 -20.19
C SER A 249 4.61 4.76 -21.69
N PRO A 250 5.07 5.69 -22.55
CA PRO A 250 4.85 5.60 -23.99
C PRO A 250 5.42 4.30 -24.59
N SER A 251 6.56 3.85 -24.06
CA SER A 251 7.22 2.61 -24.51
C SER A 251 6.40 1.33 -24.26
N LEU A 252 5.44 1.33 -23.31
CA LEU A 252 4.48 0.21 -23.16
C LEU A 252 3.45 0.18 -24.30
N ILE A 253 3.13 1.33 -24.89
CA ILE A 253 2.20 1.42 -26.04
C ILE A 253 2.91 0.91 -27.29
N GLU A 254 4.16 1.32 -27.51
CA GLU A 254 4.96 0.92 -28.68
C GLU A 254 5.25 -0.59 -28.71
N GLU A 255 5.58 -1.18 -27.55
CA GLU A 255 5.89 -2.61 -27.45
C GLU A 255 4.67 -3.53 -27.66
N SER A 256 3.45 -3.00 -27.54
CA SER A 256 2.20 -3.76 -27.77
C SER A 256 2.04 -4.31 -29.19
N ASN A 257 2.93 -3.98 -30.13
CA ASN A 257 2.89 -4.33 -31.55
C ASN A 257 1.60 -3.90 -32.28
N THR A 258 0.78 -3.07 -31.65
CA THR A 258 -0.36 -2.41 -32.30
C THR A 258 0.07 -1.06 -32.86
N ALA A 259 -0.54 -0.64 -33.96
CA ALA A 259 -0.34 0.72 -34.45
C ALA A 259 -0.71 1.72 -33.35
N VAL A 260 0.17 2.67 -33.06
CA VAL A 260 -0.06 3.71 -32.04
C VAL A 260 -1.31 4.51 -32.44
N THR A 261 -2.38 4.30 -31.69
CA THR A 261 -3.71 4.86 -31.92
C THR A 261 -4.26 5.34 -30.59
N ALA A 262 -5.24 6.25 -30.61
CA ALA A 262 -5.96 6.65 -29.40
C ALA A 262 -6.49 5.44 -28.62
N ARG A 263 -6.96 4.41 -29.33
CA ARG A 263 -7.43 3.17 -28.71
C ARG A 263 -6.32 2.40 -27.97
N SER A 264 -5.14 2.21 -28.55
CA SER A 264 -4.06 1.49 -27.85
C SER A 264 -3.56 2.26 -26.62
N ALA A 265 -3.53 3.60 -26.67
CA ALA A 265 -3.24 4.44 -25.50
C ALA A 265 -4.33 4.33 -24.40
N ASN A 266 -5.60 4.26 -24.79
CA ASN A 266 -6.73 4.08 -23.86
C ASN A 266 -6.69 2.70 -23.19
N VAL A 267 -6.34 1.63 -23.91
CA VAL A 267 -6.13 0.28 -23.34
C VAL A 267 -5.02 0.30 -22.28
N VAL A 268 -3.82 0.78 -22.61
CA VAL A 268 -2.70 0.86 -21.65
C VAL A 268 -3.04 1.74 -20.43
N THR A 269 -3.84 2.79 -20.61
CA THR A 269 -4.35 3.63 -19.51
C THR A 269 -5.30 2.84 -18.59
N VAL A 270 -6.15 1.98 -19.15
CA VAL A 270 -7.07 1.13 -18.39
C VAL A 270 -6.33 -0.01 -17.68
N ASP A 271 -5.35 -0.64 -18.31
CA ASP A 271 -4.49 -1.65 -17.69
C ASP A 271 -3.70 -1.05 -16.50
N CYS A 272 -3.16 0.16 -16.68
CA CYS A 272 -2.59 0.93 -15.59
C CYS A 272 -3.61 1.15 -14.46
N LEU A 273 -4.84 1.59 -14.74
CA LEU A 273 -5.88 1.77 -13.72
C LEU A 273 -6.18 0.48 -12.95
N GLN A 274 -6.29 -0.66 -13.66
CA GLN A 274 -6.48 -1.98 -13.02
C GLN A 274 -5.36 -2.31 -12.03
N ILE A 275 -4.10 -2.05 -12.41
CA ILE A 275 -2.93 -2.28 -11.54
C ILE A 275 -2.96 -1.37 -10.29
N ALA A 276 -3.31 -0.08 -10.43
CA ALA A 276 -3.43 0.80 -9.27
C ALA A 276 -4.59 0.39 -8.33
N SER A 277 -5.76 0.07 -8.88
CA SER A 277 -6.89 -0.47 -8.09
C SER A 277 -6.52 -1.79 -7.39
N TYR A 278 -5.69 -2.62 -8.03
CA TYR A 278 -5.18 -3.87 -7.47
C TYR A 278 -4.22 -3.64 -6.31
N LEU A 279 -3.23 -2.75 -6.46
CA LEU A 279 -2.33 -2.38 -5.37
C LEU A 279 -3.09 -1.74 -4.21
N MET A 280 -4.12 -0.92 -4.48
CA MET A 280 -5.05 -0.40 -3.47
C MET A 280 -5.91 -1.47 -2.77
N ALA A 281 -6.00 -2.68 -3.31
CA ALA A 281 -6.70 -3.80 -2.70
C ALA A 281 -5.79 -4.70 -1.85
N ILE A 282 -4.52 -4.88 -2.26
CA ILE A 282 -3.64 -5.89 -1.64
C ILE A 282 -2.56 -5.32 -0.72
N CYS A 283 -2.32 -4.00 -0.72
CA CYS A 283 -1.27 -3.36 0.07
C CYS A 283 -1.76 -2.82 1.42
N HIS A 284 -0.85 -2.74 2.39
CA HIS A 284 -1.05 -1.97 3.63
C HIS A 284 -0.66 -0.50 3.43
N VAL A 285 0.44 -0.25 2.70
CA VAL A 285 0.93 1.08 2.30
C VAL A 285 1.00 1.12 0.78
N LEU A 286 0.50 2.21 0.19
CA LEU A 286 0.68 2.53 -1.22
C LEU A 286 1.49 3.84 -1.30
N ILE A 287 2.69 3.76 -1.87
CA ILE A 287 3.56 4.91 -2.09
C ILE A 287 3.29 5.45 -3.49
N ALA A 288 2.85 6.70 -3.59
CA ALA A 288 2.63 7.39 -4.85
C ALA A 288 3.75 8.40 -5.08
N VAL A 289 4.65 8.07 -6.01
CA VAL A 289 5.87 8.83 -6.30
C VAL A 289 5.62 9.85 -7.40
N GLN A 290 6.07 11.08 -7.18
CA GLN A 290 6.14 12.17 -8.15
C GLN A 290 7.55 12.75 -8.15
N ASP A 291 8.02 13.28 -9.28
CA ASP A 291 9.29 14.01 -9.40
C ASP A 291 9.11 15.51 -9.70
N TRP A 292 7.86 15.99 -9.72
CA TRP A 292 7.52 17.42 -9.80
C TRP A 292 6.16 17.73 -9.13
N PHE A 293 6.04 18.95 -8.59
CA PHE A 293 4.79 19.47 -8.00
C PHE A 293 4.12 20.48 -8.96
N THR A 294 2.85 20.36 -9.37
CA THR A 294 1.87 19.30 -9.07
C THR A 294 1.32 18.68 -10.35
N ASP A 295 1.40 17.36 -10.48
CA ASP A 295 0.70 16.63 -11.53
C ASP A 295 -0.77 16.40 -11.15
N TYR A 296 -1.68 17.11 -11.83
CA TYR A 296 -3.13 16.97 -11.68
C TYR A 296 -3.70 15.70 -12.34
N ASN A 297 -3.04 15.17 -13.37
CA ASN A 297 -3.46 13.94 -14.03
C ASN A 297 -3.17 12.74 -13.14
N PHE A 298 -1.98 12.69 -12.54
CA PHE A 298 -1.62 11.67 -11.54
C PHE A 298 -2.60 11.65 -10.35
N LEU A 299 -2.99 12.82 -9.84
CA LEU A 299 -3.99 12.93 -8.77
C LEU A 299 -5.38 12.42 -9.19
N ARG A 300 -5.88 12.83 -10.37
CA ARG A 300 -7.15 12.32 -10.91
C ARG A 300 -7.11 10.80 -11.13
N TYR A 301 -5.96 10.27 -11.51
CA TYR A 301 -5.78 8.85 -11.75
C TYR A 301 -5.83 8.03 -10.45
N ILE A 302 -5.20 8.49 -9.35
CA ILE A 302 -5.32 7.83 -8.04
C ILE A 302 -6.80 7.84 -7.59
N GLN A 303 -7.51 8.96 -7.77
CA GLN A 303 -8.94 9.06 -7.47
C GLN A 303 -9.79 8.13 -8.35
N ALA A 304 -9.48 8.02 -9.65
CA ALA A 304 -10.18 7.11 -10.56
C ALA A 304 -9.93 5.63 -10.21
N ALA A 305 -8.69 5.26 -9.87
CA ALA A 305 -8.35 3.91 -9.42
C ALA A 305 -9.05 3.54 -8.10
N GLU A 306 -9.24 4.51 -7.18
CA GLU A 306 -10.06 4.30 -5.98
C GLU A 306 -11.54 4.05 -6.35
N MET A 307 -12.11 4.87 -7.24
CA MET A 307 -13.52 4.76 -7.66
C MET A 307 -13.83 3.48 -8.46
N LEU A 308 -12.85 2.96 -9.21
CA LEU A 308 -12.99 1.74 -10.02
C LEU A 308 -12.65 0.45 -9.24
N LYS A 309 -12.08 0.55 -8.04
CA LYS A 309 -11.77 -0.61 -7.19
C LYS A 309 -13.06 -1.37 -6.83
N PRO A 310 -13.21 -2.65 -7.21
CA PRO A 310 -14.41 -3.42 -6.88
C PRO A 310 -14.43 -3.79 -5.38
N SER A 311 -15.64 -3.90 -4.82
CA SER A 311 -15.86 -4.40 -3.46
C SER A 311 -15.50 -5.89 -3.36
N LEU A 312 -14.30 -6.19 -2.85
CA LEU A 312 -13.80 -7.56 -2.74
C LEU A 312 -14.40 -8.34 -1.55
N SER A 313 -15.05 -7.62 -0.62
CA SER A 313 -15.72 -8.18 0.58
C SER A 313 -17.05 -8.87 0.27
N ALA A 314 -17.70 -8.59 -0.87
CA ALA A 314 -19.03 -9.09 -1.22
C ALA A 314 -19.12 -10.60 -1.57
N SER A 315 -18.02 -11.35 -1.50
CA SER A 315 -17.92 -12.72 -2.01
C SER A 315 -17.83 -13.79 -0.91
N ASN A 316 -18.80 -13.79 0.03
CA ASN A 316 -19.34 -14.98 0.74
C ASN A 316 -20.44 -14.66 1.79
N THR A 317 -21.58 -14.07 1.41
CA THR A 317 -22.81 -14.08 2.25
C THR A 317 -24.09 -14.15 1.40
N ALA A 318 -24.47 -15.37 1.00
CA ALA A 318 -25.90 -15.64 0.80
C ALA A 318 -26.58 -15.72 2.18
N SER A 319 -27.76 -15.11 2.31
CA SER A 319 -28.66 -15.14 3.48
C SER A 319 -28.14 -14.52 4.81
N SER A 320 -28.30 -13.20 4.94
CA SER A 320 -28.82 -12.61 6.19
C SER A 320 -29.43 -11.22 5.93
N ASN A 321 -30.75 -11.13 5.84
CA ASN A 321 -31.45 -9.85 5.95
C ASN A 321 -31.35 -9.36 7.40
N GLN A 322 -30.71 -8.22 7.64
CA GLN A 322 -30.96 -7.40 8.82
C GLN A 322 -30.73 -5.92 8.48
N GLU A 323 -31.82 -5.16 8.49
CA GLU A 323 -31.78 -3.70 8.42
C GLU A 323 -31.40 -3.12 9.80
N GLY A 324 -30.61 -2.04 9.80
CA GLY A 324 -30.62 -1.07 10.89
C GLY A 324 -29.73 -1.33 12.11
N SER A 325 -28.42 -1.07 11.99
CA SER A 325 -27.70 -0.34 13.04
C SER A 325 -26.49 0.40 12.46
N GLU A 326 -26.37 1.69 12.76
CA GLU A 326 -25.14 2.44 12.47
C GLU A 326 -24.05 2.07 13.49
N SER A 327 -22.79 2.09 13.05
CA SER A 327 -21.57 1.91 13.86
C SER A 327 -21.32 0.52 14.49
N THR A 328 -20.73 -0.42 13.72
CA THR A 328 -19.33 -0.89 13.88
C THR A 328 -19.05 -2.17 13.08
N GLY A 329 -17.84 -2.28 12.47
CA GLY A 329 -17.22 -3.58 12.20
C GLY A 329 -17.37 -4.23 10.81
N GLY A 330 -17.64 -3.49 9.73
CA GLY A 330 -17.75 -4.07 8.38
C GLY A 330 -17.31 -3.17 7.22
N GLY A 331 -16.42 -2.21 7.47
CA GLY A 331 -15.90 -1.31 6.44
C GLY A 331 -14.77 -1.95 5.62
N GLU A 332 -14.70 -1.62 4.33
CA GLU A 332 -13.58 -2.03 3.48
C GLU A 332 -12.27 -1.41 3.96
N SER A 333 -11.19 -2.19 3.90
CA SER A 333 -9.86 -1.70 4.25
C SER A 333 -9.27 -0.91 3.08
N HIS A 334 -8.78 0.30 3.40
CA HIS A 334 -8.08 1.17 2.48
C HIS A 334 -6.63 1.34 2.94
N PRO A 335 -5.64 1.30 2.03
CA PRO A 335 -4.25 1.42 2.39
C PRO A 335 -3.92 2.82 2.92
N HIS A 336 -2.79 2.90 3.62
CA HIS A 336 -2.10 4.16 3.87
C HIS A 336 -1.52 4.68 2.56
N LEU A 337 -2.04 5.80 2.06
CA LEU A 337 -1.44 6.49 0.91
C LEU A 337 -0.29 7.36 1.43
N LEU A 338 0.92 7.15 0.92
CA LEU A 338 2.06 8.04 1.11
C LEU A 338 2.35 8.78 -0.19
N LEU A 339 2.23 10.10 -0.17
CA LEU A 339 2.66 10.95 -1.28
C LEU A 339 4.16 11.20 -1.10
N LEU A 340 4.97 10.81 -2.08
CA LEU A 340 6.42 10.91 -2.02
C LEU A 340 6.92 11.74 -3.19
N HIS A 341 7.50 12.90 -2.90
CA HIS A 341 8.22 13.68 -3.91
C HIS A 341 9.67 13.25 -3.91
N ASN A 342 10.18 12.92 -5.09
CA ASN A 342 11.58 12.62 -5.36
C ASN A 342 12.20 13.78 -6.15
N ARG A 343 13.54 13.87 -6.16
CA ARG A 343 14.28 14.96 -6.82
C ARG A 343 13.90 16.38 -6.36
N CYS A 344 13.41 16.54 -5.13
CA CYS A 344 13.05 17.85 -4.58
C CYS A 344 14.24 18.80 -4.56
N GLN A 345 13.98 20.05 -4.94
CA GLN A 345 14.97 21.13 -4.98
C GLN A 345 14.88 21.98 -3.69
N LEU A 346 15.79 22.94 -3.52
CA LEU A 346 15.86 23.85 -2.37
C LEU A 346 14.51 24.52 -2.05
N GLU A 347 13.76 24.91 -3.08
CA GLU A 347 12.51 25.65 -3.00
C GLU A 347 11.36 24.82 -2.38
N ASP A 348 11.39 23.49 -2.57
CA ASP A 348 10.39 22.56 -2.04
C ASP A 348 10.50 22.42 -0.52
N TYR A 349 11.72 22.57 0.03
CA TYR A 349 12.00 22.48 1.46
C TYR A 349 11.64 23.75 2.25
N THR A 350 11.05 24.76 1.62
CA THR A 350 10.54 25.92 2.38
C THR A 350 9.25 25.54 3.13
N PRO A 351 9.04 26.04 4.37
CA PRO A 351 7.80 25.78 5.12
C PRO A 351 6.52 26.24 4.39
N GLU A 352 6.62 27.24 3.52
CA GLU A 352 5.52 27.73 2.69
C GLU A 352 5.18 26.73 1.57
N SER A 353 6.16 26.24 0.80
CA SER A 353 5.98 25.17 -0.18
C SER A 353 5.34 23.93 0.45
N MET A 354 5.89 23.48 1.59
CA MET A 354 5.33 22.39 2.39
C MET A 354 3.86 22.61 2.75
N ARG A 355 3.49 23.82 3.19
CA ARG A 355 2.09 24.19 3.53
C ARG A 355 1.18 24.14 2.30
N ILE A 356 1.63 24.69 1.16
CA ILE A 356 0.89 24.70 -0.10
C ILE A 356 0.64 23.27 -0.61
N MET A 357 1.66 22.41 -0.61
CA MET A 357 1.54 21.01 -0.99
C MET A 357 0.48 20.29 -0.14
N GLN A 358 0.58 20.37 1.19
CA GLN A 358 -0.37 19.70 2.09
C GLN A 358 -1.80 20.23 1.91
N ASP A 359 -1.98 21.53 1.73
CA ASP A 359 -3.30 22.13 1.51
C ASP A 359 -3.92 21.72 0.17
N LEU A 360 -3.11 21.52 -0.86
CA LEU A 360 -3.55 21.01 -2.16
C LEU A 360 -4.00 19.55 -2.06
N TYR A 361 -3.14 18.67 -1.52
CA TYR A 361 -3.46 17.25 -1.41
C TYR A 361 -4.63 16.98 -0.46
N ARG A 362 -4.75 17.71 0.66
CA ARG A 362 -5.90 17.59 1.57
C ARG A 362 -7.21 18.00 0.90
N LYS A 363 -7.20 18.95 -0.04
CA LYS A 363 -8.38 19.32 -0.85
C LYS A 363 -8.66 18.27 -1.93
N ALA A 364 -7.63 17.77 -2.61
CA ALA A 364 -7.77 16.73 -3.64
C ALA A 364 -8.38 15.44 -3.07
N PHE A 365 -7.87 14.96 -1.94
CA PHE A 365 -8.31 13.70 -1.33
C PHE A 365 -9.41 13.88 -0.26
N LEU A 366 -10.08 15.05 -0.19
CA LEU A 366 -11.13 15.33 0.82
C LEU A 366 -12.30 14.33 0.80
N LYS A 367 -12.56 13.70 -0.37
CA LYS A 367 -13.61 12.69 -0.57
C LYS A 367 -13.07 11.26 -0.70
N SER A 368 -11.76 11.08 -0.52
CA SER A 368 -11.10 9.77 -0.60
C SER A 368 -11.21 9.05 0.73
N ASN A 369 -11.28 7.72 0.65
CA ASN A 369 -11.24 6.81 1.81
C ASN A 369 -9.81 6.34 2.11
N LEU A 370 -8.83 6.71 1.28
CA LEU A 370 -7.42 6.38 1.47
C LEU A 370 -6.86 7.04 2.75
N GLN A 371 -6.04 6.30 3.49
CA GLN A 371 -5.58 6.77 4.80
C GLN A 371 -4.37 7.71 4.63
N LEU A 372 -4.61 9.01 4.81
CA LEU A 372 -3.60 10.07 4.67
C LEU A 372 -3.03 10.59 6.01
N ASN A 373 -3.43 10.02 7.14
CA ASN A 373 -3.10 10.50 8.48
C ASN A 373 -2.45 9.41 9.34
N SER A 374 -1.32 8.87 8.86
CA SER A 374 -0.70 7.64 9.38
C SER A 374 0.58 7.89 10.17
N GLY A 375 1.05 9.13 10.24
CA GLY A 375 2.33 9.50 10.86
C GLY A 375 3.52 9.58 9.90
N MET A 376 3.31 9.32 8.60
CA MET A 376 4.39 9.27 7.59
C MET A 376 4.68 10.66 7.01
N TYR A 377 5.24 11.56 7.82
CA TYR A 377 5.38 12.98 7.47
C TYR A 377 6.70 13.63 7.90
N MET A 378 7.05 14.75 7.26
CA MET A 378 8.35 15.43 7.43
C MET A 378 8.62 16.00 8.84
N TYR A 379 7.63 16.19 9.72
CA TYR A 379 7.80 16.87 11.02
C TYR A 379 6.80 16.41 12.08
N SER A 380 7.26 16.25 13.33
CA SER A 380 6.43 15.71 14.42
C SER A 380 5.25 16.62 14.78
N ASP A 381 4.06 16.04 14.98
CA ASP A 381 3.01 16.71 15.75
C ASP A 381 3.37 16.64 17.24
N THR A 382 3.89 17.76 17.76
CA THR A 382 4.28 17.95 19.16
C THR A 382 3.15 17.69 20.15
N ASN A 383 1.88 17.61 19.71
CA ASN A 383 0.72 17.35 20.55
C ASN A 383 0.26 15.88 20.53
N LYS A 384 0.80 15.05 19.62
CA LYS A 384 0.42 13.63 19.48
C LYS A 384 1.59 12.68 19.72
N ASN A 385 2.80 13.06 19.30
CA ASN A 385 4.00 12.28 19.56
C ASN A 385 4.79 12.95 20.69
N SER A 386 4.69 12.39 21.89
CA SER A 386 5.43 12.82 23.10
C SER A 386 6.96 12.67 23.00
N VAL A 387 7.46 12.21 21.86
CA VAL A 387 8.88 12.09 21.55
C VAL A 387 9.20 13.10 20.46
N ASN A 388 10.21 13.93 20.72
CA ASN A 388 10.72 14.93 19.78
C ASN A 388 11.69 14.21 18.80
N VAL A 389 11.16 13.27 18.00
CA VAL A 389 11.96 12.18 17.40
C VAL A 389 13.06 12.67 16.44
N ASP A 390 12.80 13.70 15.64
CA ASP A 390 13.70 14.07 14.54
C ASP A 390 14.13 15.54 14.56
N SER A 391 15.40 15.75 14.87
CA SER A 391 16.12 17.01 14.61
C SER A 391 16.50 17.21 13.14
N VAL A 392 15.97 16.38 12.23
CA VAL A 392 16.28 16.40 10.78
C VAL A 392 15.75 17.69 10.12
N CYS A 393 14.52 18.11 10.46
CA CYS A 393 13.87 19.28 9.85
C CYS A 393 13.58 20.38 10.89
N LYS A 394 14.63 20.98 11.48
CA LYS A 394 14.53 21.90 12.65
C LYS A 394 13.64 23.16 12.45
N GLY A 395 13.36 23.56 11.21
CA GLY A 395 12.47 24.69 10.88
C GLY A 395 10.99 24.34 10.69
N TYR A 396 10.65 23.05 10.66
CA TYR A 396 9.30 22.59 10.36
C TYR A 396 8.47 22.45 11.64
N SER A 397 7.24 22.95 11.61
CA SER A 397 6.30 22.86 12.71
C SER A 397 4.87 22.94 12.19
N ILE A 398 3.90 22.51 12.99
CA ILE A 398 2.47 22.69 12.65
C ILE A 398 2.10 24.17 12.44
N LYS A 399 2.77 25.09 13.13
CA LYS A 399 2.52 26.53 13.00
C LYS A 399 3.01 27.11 11.67
N THR A 400 4.08 26.55 11.11
CA THR A 400 4.71 27.04 9.87
C THR A 400 4.22 26.27 8.65
N CYS A 401 4.17 24.94 8.73
CA CYS A 401 3.80 24.05 7.63
C CYS A 401 2.30 23.66 7.61
N GLY A 402 1.55 23.89 8.69
CA GLY A 402 0.14 23.49 8.83
C GLY A 402 -0.04 22.07 9.41
N THR A 403 -1.25 21.52 9.32
CA THR A 403 -1.55 20.17 9.83
C THR A 403 -0.94 19.11 8.92
N PRO A 404 -0.12 18.18 9.44
CA PRO A 404 0.54 17.19 8.60
C PRO A 404 -0.43 16.19 7.98
N ILE A 405 -0.05 15.73 6.78
CA ILE A 405 -0.61 14.56 6.07
C ILE A 405 0.56 13.66 5.66
N ASN A 406 0.30 12.45 5.18
CA ASN A 406 1.31 11.52 4.67
C ASN A 406 1.98 12.06 3.39
N LEU A 407 2.96 12.95 3.57
CA LEU A 407 3.74 13.59 2.53
C LEU A 407 5.21 13.64 2.97
N PHE A 408 6.08 13.10 2.13
CA PHE A 408 7.52 13.05 2.36
C PHE A 408 8.28 13.55 1.12
N LEU A 409 9.45 14.13 1.35
CA LEU A 409 10.31 14.72 0.32
C LEU A 409 11.67 14.01 0.35
N LEU A 410 12.17 13.60 -0.81
CA LEU A 410 13.54 13.15 -1.03
C LEU A 410 14.23 14.13 -1.99
N PRO A 411 15.42 14.63 -1.66
CA PRO A 411 16.13 15.59 -2.50
C PRO A 411 16.75 14.90 -3.71
N GLU A 412 17.12 15.68 -4.72
CA GLU A 412 17.98 15.20 -5.78
C GLU A 412 19.39 14.86 -5.26
N ILE A 413 20.00 13.82 -5.81
CA ILE A 413 21.38 13.42 -5.51
C ILE A 413 22.27 13.96 -6.62
N TYR A 414 23.30 14.70 -6.25
CA TYR A 414 24.26 15.32 -7.17
C TYR A 414 25.64 14.70 -6.94
N ALA A 415 26.52 14.73 -7.95
CA ALA A 415 27.86 14.13 -7.86
C ALA A 415 28.73 14.70 -6.72
N ASP A 416 28.44 15.94 -6.28
CA ASP A 416 29.10 16.67 -5.21
C ASP A 416 28.34 16.60 -3.87
N PHE A 417 27.50 15.57 -3.65
CA PHE A 417 26.62 15.46 -2.47
C PHE A 417 27.35 15.61 -1.12
N ASP A 418 28.59 15.12 -1.03
CA ASP A 418 29.46 15.21 0.15
C ASP A 418 30.14 16.58 0.36
N ASN A 419 30.04 17.53 -0.59
CA ASN A 419 30.71 18.81 -0.47
C ASN A 419 30.04 19.71 0.61
N PRO A 420 30.70 20.01 1.74
CA PRO A 420 30.10 20.77 2.84
C PRO A 420 30.02 22.28 2.56
N GLU A 421 30.70 22.78 1.53
CA GLU A 421 30.68 24.22 1.17
C GLU A 421 29.41 24.62 0.41
N ILE A 422 28.70 23.64 -0.17
CA ILE A 422 27.51 23.89 -1.00
C ILE A 422 26.25 23.82 -0.12
N TYR A 423 25.65 24.99 0.13
CA TYR A 423 24.36 25.06 0.82
C TYR A 423 23.21 24.58 -0.09
N ARG A 424 22.76 23.35 0.13
CA ARG A 424 21.59 22.76 -0.56
C ARG A 424 20.24 23.06 0.12
N GLY A 425 20.27 23.56 1.35
CA GLY A 425 19.10 23.92 2.17
C GLY A 425 18.09 22.81 2.49
N HIS A 426 18.46 21.56 2.25
CA HIS A 426 17.73 20.38 2.70
C HIS A 426 18.64 19.49 3.57
N PRO A 427 18.08 18.59 4.41
CA PRO A 427 18.85 17.58 5.14
C PRO A 427 19.55 16.60 4.17
N PRO A 428 20.67 15.94 4.56
CA PRO A 428 21.34 14.95 3.72
C PRO A 428 20.40 13.82 3.28
N PHE A 429 20.54 13.38 2.02
CA PHE A 429 19.68 12.37 1.40
C PHE A 429 19.55 11.11 2.27
N GLU A 430 20.65 10.61 2.80
CA GLU A 430 20.71 9.38 3.60
C GLU A 430 19.90 9.47 4.89
N GLN A 431 19.90 10.64 5.55
CA GLN A 431 19.09 10.86 6.75
C GLN A 431 17.60 10.79 6.42
N LEU A 432 17.19 11.35 5.28
CA LEU A 432 15.81 11.30 4.80
C LEU A 432 15.42 9.90 4.31
N ALA A 433 16.30 9.19 3.61
CA ALA A 433 16.08 7.82 3.15
C ALA A 433 15.91 6.84 4.34
N ASN A 434 16.80 6.91 5.34
CA ASN A 434 16.70 6.11 6.56
C ASN A 434 15.41 6.40 7.34
N ARG A 435 15.02 7.69 7.41
CA ARG A 435 13.79 8.11 8.06
C ARG A 435 12.53 7.63 7.32
N LEU A 436 12.50 7.75 6.00
CA LEU A 436 11.42 7.25 5.13
C LEU A 436 11.21 5.75 5.37
N ARG A 437 12.29 4.98 5.33
CA ARG A 437 12.31 3.55 5.65
C ARG A 437 11.68 3.28 7.03
N TRP A 438 12.17 3.91 8.10
CA TRP A 438 11.65 3.68 9.45
C TRP A 438 10.16 4.03 9.59
N MET A 439 9.68 5.11 8.98
CA MET A 439 8.26 5.48 9.00
C MET A 439 7.37 4.44 8.29
N ILE A 440 7.81 3.91 7.14
CA ILE A 440 7.06 2.89 6.40
C ILE A 440 7.03 1.57 7.18
N LEU A 441 8.17 1.14 7.75
CA LEU A 441 8.27 -0.10 8.52
C LEU A 441 7.50 -0.05 9.85
N GLY A 442 7.40 1.13 10.46
CA GLY A 442 6.69 1.39 11.72
C GLY A 442 5.19 1.68 11.58
N VAL A 443 4.62 1.62 10.37
CA VAL A 443 3.20 1.93 10.14
C VAL A 443 2.26 0.93 10.81
N ASN A 444 1.05 1.36 11.19
CA ASN A 444 0.02 0.47 11.72
C ASN A 444 -0.51 -0.49 10.63
N ARG A 445 -0.44 -1.79 10.91
CA ARG A 445 -0.83 -2.89 10.02
C ARG A 445 -2.33 -3.19 10.20
N HIS A 446 -3.17 -2.42 9.52
CA HIS A 446 -4.60 -2.71 9.43
C HIS A 446 -4.87 -4.00 8.65
N GLN A 447 -5.90 -4.76 9.03
CA GLN A 447 -6.25 -5.99 8.30
C GLN A 447 -6.66 -5.64 6.85
N ILE A 448 -6.03 -6.27 5.85
CA ILE A 448 -6.38 -6.06 4.43
C ILE A 448 -7.76 -6.62 4.10
N THR A 449 -8.16 -7.72 4.75
CA THR A 449 -9.42 -8.43 4.47
C THR A 449 -10.23 -8.65 5.74
N ASN A 450 -11.51 -8.97 5.59
CA ASN A 450 -12.39 -9.35 6.70
C ASN A 450 -12.04 -10.72 7.32
N VAL A 451 -11.06 -11.45 6.76
CA VAL A 451 -10.55 -12.71 7.34
C VAL A 451 -9.53 -12.34 8.42
N PRO A 452 -9.80 -12.62 9.71
CA PRO A 452 -8.88 -12.30 10.79
C PRO A 452 -7.61 -13.16 10.68
N ASN A 453 -6.46 -12.56 10.98
CA ASN A 453 -5.16 -13.25 10.97
C ASN A 453 -4.86 -13.99 9.66
N LEU A 454 -5.17 -13.35 8.52
CA LEU A 454 -4.73 -13.81 7.21
C LEU A 454 -3.20 -14.06 7.23
N SER A 455 -2.75 -15.19 6.70
CA SER A 455 -1.31 -15.46 6.55
C SER A 455 -0.78 -14.99 5.20
N GLU A 456 0.54 -14.89 5.05
CA GLU A 456 1.18 -14.51 3.78
C GLU A 456 0.74 -15.37 2.57
N LYS A 457 0.59 -16.70 2.72
CA LYS A 457 0.02 -17.53 1.64
C LYS A 457 -1.48 -17.28 1.43
N GLY A 458 -2.24 -17.04 2.52
CA GLY A 458 -3.63 -16.61 2.43
C GLY A 458 -3.78 -15.29 1.67
N TRP A 459 -2.84 -14.36 1.87
CA TRP A 459 -2.74 -13.10 1.14
C TRP A 459 -2.44 -13.32 -0.34
N PHE A 460 -1.58 -14.26 -0.73
CA PHE A 460 -1.38 -14.59 -2.15
C PHE A 460 -2.64 -15.17 -2.81
N HIS A 461 -3.38 -16.06 -2.13
CA HIS A 461 -4.66 -16.55 -2.62
C HIS A 461 -5.71 -15.42 -2.74
N TYR A 462 -5.71 -14.47 -1.81
CA TYR A 462 -6.50 -13.25 -1.93
C TYR A 462 -6.05 -12.38 -3.12
N CYS A 463 -4.74 -12.22 -3.35
CA CYS A 463 -4.17 -11.52 -4.50
C CYS A 463 -4.61 -12.12 -5.83
N SER A 464 -4.67 -13.45 -5.95
CA SER A 464 -5.21 -14.14 -7.14
C SER A 464 -6.68 -13.79 -7.36
N LYS A 465 -7.52 -13.92 -6.32
CA LYS A 465 -8.96 -13.65 -6.40
C LYS A 465 -9.25 -12.16 -6.67
N ALA A 466 -8.48 -11.26 -6.08
CA ALA A 466 -8.57 -9.82 -6.29
C ALA A 466 -8.25 -9.45 -7.75
N TRP A 467 -7.16 -10.00 -8.30
CA TRP A 467 -6.77 -9.75 -9.68
C TRP A 467 -7.80 -10.27 -10.69
N GLU A 468 -8.28 -11.50 -10.51
CA GLU A 468 -9.38 -12.04 -11.32
C GLU A 468 -10.64 -11.18 -11.27
N THR A 469 -10.99 -10.66 -10.10
CA THR A 469 -12.19 -9.81 -9.91
C THR A 469 -12.03 -8.48 -10.64
N ILE A 470 -10.82 -7.88 -10.62
CA ILE A 470 -10.51 -6.65 -11.35
C ILE A 470 -10.54 -6.87 -12.86
N ARG A 471 -9.86 -7.91 -13.38
CA ARG A 471 -9.90 -8.23 -14.83
C ARG A 471 -11.30 -8.54 -15.36
N LYS A 472 -12.20 -9.07 -14.51
CA LYS A 472 -13.60 -9.36 -14.85
C LYS A 472 -14.55 -8.17 -14.59
N CYS A 473 -14.06 -7.06 -14.02
CA CYS A 473 -14.89 -5.93 -13.61
C CYS A 473 -15.30 -5.06 -14.82
N THR A 474 -16.61 -4.90 -15.02
CA THR A 474 -17.16 -4.15 -16.15
C THR A 474 -16.87 -2.65 -16.11
N PHE A 475 -16.58 -2.07 -14.94
CA PHE A 475 -16.33 -0.64 -14.79
C PHE A 475 -15.10 -0.16 -15.58
N PHE A 476 -14.05 -0.98 -15.68
CA PHE A 476 -12.86 -0.66 -16.49
C PHE A 476 -13.18 -0.64 -17.99
N MET A 477 -13.97 -1.59 -18.49
CA MET A 477 -14.42 -1.62 -19.89
C MET A 477 -15.40 -0.48 -20.21
N GLU A 478 -16.20 -0.04 -19.23
CA GLU A 478 -17.09 1.12 -19.38
C GLU A 478 -16.28 2.43 -19.38
N TYR A 479 -15.27 2.53 -18.50
CA TYR A 479 -14.34 3.65 -18.48
C TYR A 479 -13.55 3.78 -19.79
N GLU A 480 -13.06 2.67 -20.39
CA GLU A 480 -12.41 2.65 -21.71
C GLU A 480 -13.27 3.35 -22.79
N ARG A 481 -14.60 3.14 -22.77
CA ARG A 481 -15.54 3.71 -23.74
C ARG A 481 -15.82 5.20 -23.55
N PHE A 482 -15.51 5.74 -22.37
CA PHE A 482 -15.66 7.16 -22.05
C PHE A 482 -14.33 7.92 -22.17
N LEU A 483 -13.21 7.24 -22.43
CA LEU A 483 -11.98 7.89 -22.86
C LEU A 483 -12.11 8.43 -24.29
N PRO A 484 -11.55 9.61 -24.59
CA PRO A 484 -11.68 10.29 -25.88
C PRO A 484 -10.87 9.63 -27.01
#